data_AF-A0A7J8T3S3-F1
#
_entry.id   AF-A0A7J8T3S3-F1
#
_cell.length_a   1.000
_cell.length_b   1.000
_cell.length_c   1.000
_cell.angle_alpha   90.00
_cell.angle_beta   90.00
_cell.angle_gamma   90.00
#
_symmetry.space_group_name_H-M   'P 1'
#
loop_
_entity.id
_entity.type
_entity.pdbx_description
1 polymer ?
#
loop_
_entity_poly.entity_id
_entity_poly.type
_entity_poly.pdbx_seq_one_letter_code
_entity_poly.pdbx_strand_id
1 'polypeptide(L)' 'MVRRLTNIFHVEARTMLEGLKIAWARDFHQVEVESDNALLVDILRNGLAGTNNVAEVRMIHT' A
#
# COMPACT_ATOMS: atom_id res chain seq x y z
N MET A 1 17.00 -12.01 -13.02
CA MET A 1 16.70 -10.58 -12.80
C MET A 1 15.23 -10.38 -12.40
N VAL A 2 14.27 -10.85 -13.20
CA VAL A 2 12.82 -10.75 -12.93
C VAL A 2 12.40 -11.28 -11.54
N ARG A 3 12.83 -12.50 -11.15
CA ARG A 3 12.49 -13.07 -9.82
C ARG A 3 12.99 -12.27 -8.62
N ARG A 4 14.11 -11.54 -8.75
CA ARG A 4 14.64 -10.70 -7.65
C ARG A 4 13.79 -9.45 -7.45
N LEU A 5 13.37 -8.83 -8.55
CA LEU A 5 12.41 -7.71 -8.51
C LEU A 5 11.10 -8.14 -7.86
N THR A 6 10.55 -9.30 -8.23
CA THR A 6 9.31 -9.82 -7.62
C THR A 6 9.41 -9.99 -6.11
N ASN A 7 10.56 -10.44 -5.59
CA ASN A 7 10.76 -10.59 -4.15
C ASN A 7 10.86 -9.25 -3.41
N ILE A 8 11.54 -8.26 -3.98
CA ILE A 8 11.68 -6.92 -3.38
C ILE A 8 10.31 -6.27 -3.28
N PHE A 9 9.56 -6.23 -4.38
CA PHE A 9 8.20 -5.69 -4.39
C PHE A 9 7.26 -6.39 -3.41
N HIS A 10 7.37 -7.72 -3.25
CA HIS A 10 6.55 -8.46 -2.29
C HIS A 10 6.87 -8.06 -0.85
N VAL A 11 8.16 -7.89 -0.52
CA VAL A 11 8.60 -7.47 0.82
C VAL A 11 8.13 -6.05 1.13
N GLU A 12 8.24 -5.13 0.17
CA GLU A 12 7.79 -3.75 0.31
C GLU A 12 6.28 -3.67 0.47
N ALA A 13 5.51 -4.39 -0.35
CA ALA A 13 4.04 -4.47 -0.24
C ALA A 13 3.60 -5.02 1.13
N ARG A 14 4.28 -6.06 1.62
CA ARG A 14 3.98 -6.64 2.93
C ARG A 14 4.27 -5.64 4.06
N THR A 15 5.40 -4.95 3.98
CA THR A 15 5.79 -3.93 4.97
C THR A 15 4.78 -2.79 5.00
N MET A 16 4.33 -2.30 3.84
CA MET A 16 3.28 -1.28 3.77
C MET A 16 1.96 -1.75 4.39
N LEU A 17 1.52 -2.97 4.08
CA LEU A 17 0.27 -3.50 4.63
C LEU A 17 0.32 -3.60 6.16
N GLU A 18 1.42 -4.08 6.73
CA GLU A 18 1.58 -4.15 8.19
C GLU A 18 1.66 -2.75 8.82
N GLY A 19 2.33 -1.79 8.17
CA GLY A 19 2.34 -0.40 8.59
C GLY A 19 0.93 0.22 8.63
N LEU A 20 0.12 -0.02 7.60
CA LEU A 20 -1.27 0.44 7.54
C LEU A 20 -2.15 -0.20 8.63
N LYS A 21 -1.99 -1.49 8.91
CA LYS A 21 -2.70 -2.17 10.01
C LYS A 21 -2.34 -1.55 11.37
N ILE A 22 -1.06 -1.24 11.59
CA ILE A 22 -0.61 -0.60 12.83
C ILE A 22 -1.19 0.81 12.94
N ALA A 23 -1.20 1.58 11.84
CA ALA A 23 -1.79 2.92 11.81
C ALA A 23 -3.29 2.86 12.15
N TRP A 24 -4.03 1.92 11.53
CA TRP A 24 -5.44 1.69 11.82
C TRP A 24 -5.68 1.29 13.28
N ALA A 25 -4.89 0.36 13.83
CA ALA A 25 -4.99 -0.06 15.22
C ALA A 25 -4.68 1.05 16.24
N ARG A 26 -4.09 2.16 15.79
CA ARG A 26 -3.79 3.36 16.56
C ARG A 26 -4.75 4.52 16.27
N ASP A 27 -5.87 4.26 15.58
CA ASP A 27 -6.88 5.25 15.16
C ASP A 27 -6.33 6.37 14.26
N PHE A 28 -5.23 6.13 13.52
CA PHE A 28 -4.82 7.04 12.46
C PHE A 28 -5.69 6.83 11.22
N HIS A 29 -6.42 7.88 10.84
CA HIS A 29 -7.30 7.86 9.67
C HIS A 29 -6.64 8.40 8.39
N GLN A 30 -5.45 8.98 8.49
CA GLN A 30 -4.68 9.52 7.38
C GLN A 30 -3.21 9.14 7.55
N VAL A 31 -2.59 8.62 6.49
CA VAL A 31 -1.20 8.19 6.47
C VAL A 31 -0.55 8.72 5.21
N GLU A 32 0.59 9.39 5.37
CA GLU A 32 1.44 9.79 4.24
C GLU A 32 2.37 8.63 3.88
N VAL A 33 2.47 8.35 2.60
CA VAL A 33 3.35 7.31 2.06
C VAL A 33 4.37 7.98 1.16
N GLU A 34 5.63 7.61 1.34
CA GLU A 34 6.74 8.17 0.58
C GLU A 34 6.62 7.82 -0.92
N SER A 35 6.98 8.79 -1.78
CA SER A 35 6.66 8.77 -3.22
C SER A 35 7.40 7.68 -4.02
N ASP A 36 8.48 7.12 -3.49
CA ASP A 36 9.20 5.98 -4.07
C ASP A 36 8.34 4.71 -4.10
N ASN A 37 7.29 4.66 -3.28
CA ASN A 37 6.31 3.58 -3.22
C ASN A 37 5.07 3.82 -4.11
N ALA A 38 5.09 4.81 -5.02
CA ALA A 38 3.92 5.14 -5.86
C ALA A 38 3.41 3.93 -6.68
N LEU A 39 4.31 3.10 -7.21
CA LEU A 39 3.94 1.87 -7.94
C LEU A 39 3.26 0.84 -7.02
N LEU A 40 3.72 0.73 -5.78
CA LEU A 40 3.13 -0.15 -4.76
C LEU A 40 1.75 0.34 -4.32
N VAL A 41 1.59 1.65 -4.13
CA VAL A 41 0.28 2.27 -3.86
C VAL A 41 -0.68 1.95 -5.00
N ASP A 42 -0.25 2.06 -6.26
CA ASP A 42 -1.10 1.78 -7.41
C ASP A 42 -1.47 0.29 -7.54
N ILE A 43 -0.55 -0.62 -7.21
CA ILE A 43 -0.81 -2.06 -7.12
C ILE A 43 -1.79 -2.36 -5.99
N LEU A 44 -1.62 -1.75 -4.81
CA LEU A 44 -2.55 -1.93 -3.69
C LEU A 44 -3.94 -1.40 -4.04
N ARG A 45 -4.04 -0.24 -4.70
CA ARG A 45 -5.32 0.34 -5.16
C ARG A 45 -6.01 -0.59 -6.16
N ASN A 46 -5.32 -1.01 -7.21
CA ASN A 46 -5.92 -1.86 -8.25
C ASN A 46 -6.19 -3.29 -7.77
N GLY A 47 -5.30 -3.85 -6.95
CA GLY A 47 -5.43 -5.21 -6.41
C GLY A 47 -6.50 -5.36 -5.33
N LEU A 48 -6.61 -4.39 -4.41
CA LEU A 48 -7.69 -4.39 -3.40
C LEU A 48 -9.05 -4.02 -4.01
N ALA A 49 -9.11 -3.07 -4.95
CA ALA A 49 -10.38 -2.67 -5.58
C ALA A 49 -11.08 -3.84 -6.30
N GLY A 50 -10.30 -4.80 -6.83
CA GLY A 50 -10.85 -5.99 -7.47
C GLY A 50 -11.33 -7.08 -6.51
N THR A 51 -10.93 -7.06 -5.23
CA THR A 51 -11.13 -8.18 -4.30
C THR A 51 -11.88 -7.84 -3.01
N ASN A 52 -12.04 -6.57 -2.67
CA ASN A 52 -12.62 -6.21 -1.38
C ASN A 52 -13.41 -4.90 -1.44
N ASN A 53 -14.53 -4.85 -0.71
CA ASN A 53 -15.40 -3.68 -0.57
C ASN A 53 -14.77 -2.60 0.34
N VAL A 54 -13.43 -2.56 0.40
CA VAL A 54 -12.66 -1.66 1.24
C VAL A 54 -12.81 -0.26 0.69
N ALA A 55 -13.27 0.64 1.56
CA ALA A 55 -13.40 2.06 1.30
C ALA A 55 -12.07 2.63 0.81
N GLU A 56 -12.00 2.81 -0.50
CA GLU A 56 -11.18 3.77 -1.23
C GLU A 56 -9.86 4.22 -0.56
N VAL A 57 -8.74 3.67 -1.01
CA VAL A 57 -7.44 4.31 -0.81
C VAL A 57 -7.39 5.55 -1.71
N ARG A 58 -7.61 6.74 -1.12
CA ARG A 58 -7.55 8.03 -1.82
C ARG A 58 -6.18 8.67 -1.62
N MET A 59 -5.49 8.91 -2.73
CA MET A 59 -4.27 9.69 -2.75
C MET A 59 -4.64 11.17 -2.53
N ILE A 60 -4.03 11.79 -1.53
CA ILE A 60 -4.16 13.24 -1.29
C ILE A 60 -2.92 13.88 -1.88
N HIS A 61 -3.10 14.69 -2.93
CA HIS A 61 -2.04 15.56 -3.45
C HIS A 61 -2.15 16.92 -2.75
N THR A 62 -1.03 17.39 -2.19
CA THR A 62 -0.83 18.77 -1.74
C THR A 62 -0.12 19.59 -2.81
#